data_AF-A0A661E933-F1
#
_entry.id   AF-A0A661E933-F1
#
_cell.length_a   1.000
_cell.length_b   1.000
_cell.length_c   1.000
_cell.angle_alpha   90.00
_cell.angle_beta   90.00
_cell.angle_gamma   90.00
#
_symmetry.space_group_name_H-M   'P 1'
#
loop_
_entity.id
_entity.type
_entity.pdbx_description
1 polymer ?
#
loop_
_entity_poly.entity_id
_entity_poly.type
_entity_poly.pdbx_seq_one_letter_code
_entity_poly.pdbx_strand_id
1 'polypeptide(L)'
;MSDEEETVKKSVQIDLEIDTTHTDSGKNPFQKIIFAAKAIDSWRIFPRIFISVYILLLYETVMWFMGLENPTTEQAGLVSVVTGIGLGWFSAYVKSGRKKKDNEE
;
A
#
# COMPACT_ATOMS: atom_id res chain seq x y z
N MET A 1 16.15 2.70 42.05
CA MET A 1 17.40 2.26 41.39
C MET A 1 17.42 0.75 41.50
N SER A 2 16.86 0.06 40.52
CA SER A 2 17.51 -0.29 39.24
C SER A 2 18.07 -1.71 39.39
N ASP A 3 17.33 -2.71 38.88
CA ASP A 3 17.69 -3.48 37.66
C ASP A 3 18.44 -4.75 38.15
N GLU A 4 18.13 -6.02 37.86
CA GLU A 4 17.33 -6.75 36.87
C GLU A 4 16.91 -8.10 37.52
N GLU A 5 15.63 -8.48 37.45
CA GLU A 5 15.24 -9.90 37.58
C GLU A 5 15.07 -10.46 36.17
N GLU A 6 16.08 -11.22 35.75
CA GLU A 6 16.16 -11.92 34.48
C GLU A 6 15.13 -13.06 34.44
N THR A 7 13.89 -12.71 34.08
CA THR A 7 12.81 -13.69 33.89
C THR A 7 12.97 -14.39 32.55
N VAL A 8 13.61 -15.57 32.61
CA VAL A 8 13.72 -16.57 31.55
C VAL A 8 12.35 -16.83 30.92
N LYS A 9 12.08 -16.24 29.74
CA LYS A 9 10.95 -16.61 28.88
C LYS A 9 11.46 -17.51 27.76
N LYS A 10 11.40 -18.82 28.01
CA LYS A 10 11.64 -19.88 27.03
C LYS A 10 10.51 -19.86 25.99
N SER A 11 10.71 -19.19 24.86
CA SER A 11 9.78 -19.24 23.73
C SER A 11 9.90 -20.60 23.06
N VAL A 12 8.94 -21.46 23.37
CA VAL A 12 8.70 -22.74 22.69
C VAL A 12 8.34 -22.40 21.24
N GLN A 13 9.21 -22.78 20.31
CA GLN A 13 8.90 -22.81 18.88
C GLN A 13 7.82 -23.88 18.69
N ILE A 14 6.62 -23.44 18.35
CA ILE A 14 5.57 -24.33 17.86
C ILE A 14 5.63 -24.18 16.35
N ASP A 15 6.45 -25.02 15.72
CA ASP A 15 6.30 -25.36 14.31
C ASP A 15 4.95 -26.04 14.17
N LEU A 16 3.94 -25.25 13.82
CA LEU A 16 2.72 -25.80 13.28
C LEU A 16 2.87 -25.73 11.76
N GLU A 17 3.52 -26.77 11.22
CA GLU A 17 3.32 -27.18 9.83
C GLU A 17 1.83 -27.43 9.62
N ILE A 18 1.11 -26.38 9.23
CA ILE A 18 -0.18 -26.53 8.54
C ILE A 18 0.16 -26.68 7.07
N ASP A 19 0.55 -27.91 6.75
CA ASP A 19 0.49 -28.46 5.41
C ASP A 19 -0.95 -28.25 4.90
N THR A 20 -1.14 -27.21 4.08
CA THR A 20 -2.42 -26.91 3.43
C THR A 20 -2.52 -27.68 2.12
N THR A 21 -2.17 -28.97 2.14
CA THR A 21 -2.48 -29.94 1.09
C THR A 21 -3.81 -30.66 1.34
N HIS A 22 -4.77 -30.01 1.97
CA HIS A 22 -6.17 -30.47 1.94
C HIS A 22 -7.11 -29.29 1.78
N THR A 23 -7.47 -28.99 0.53
CA THR A 23 -8.68 -28.21 0.21
C THR A 23 -9.55 -28.96 -0.79
N ASP A 24 -10.02 -30.13 -0.39
CA ASP A 24 -11.31 -30.62 -0.87
C ASP A 24 -12.37 -30.24 0.17
N SER A 25 -12.68 -28.93 0.22
CA SER A 25 -13.79 -28.37 0.98
C SER A 25 -14.74 -27.77 -0.05
N GLY A 26 -15.92 -28.37 -0.15
CA GLY A 26 -16.90 -28.24 -1.23
C GLY A 26 -16.91 -26.88 -1.94
N LYS A 27 -16.82 -26.93 -3.28
CA LYS A 27 -16.93 -25.81 -4.23
C LYS A 27 -17.70 -24.62 -3.63
N ASN A 28 -16.97 -23.69 -3.04
CA ASN A 28 -17.54 -22.45 -2.56
C ASN A 28 -18.06 -21.73 -3.81
N PRO A 29 -19.35 -21.38 -3.93
CA PRO A 29 -19.93 -20.83 -5.17
C PRO A 29 -19.25 -19.53 -5.62
N PHE A 30 -18.54 -18.87 -4.71
CA PHE A 30 -17.79 -17.64 -4.93
C PHE A 30 -16.30 -17.85 -5.27
N GLN A 31 -15.78 -19.08 -5.32
CA GLN A 31 -14.37 -19.33 -5.68
C GLN A 31 -14.01 -18.72 -7.03
N LYS A 32 -14.89 -18.82 -8.04
CA LYS A 32 -14.67 -18.17 -9.34
C LYS A 32 -14.50 -16.65 -9.23
N ILE A 33 -15.23 -16.01 -8.32
CA ILE A 33 -15.14 -14.56 -8.09
C ILE A 33 -13.85 -14.21 -7.34
N ILE A 34 -13.42 -15.04 -6.39
CA ILE A 34 -12.15 -14.85 -5.65
C ILE A 34 -10.94 -15.02 -6.60
N PHE A 35 -10.98 -16.01 -7.48
CA PHE A 35 -9.95 -16.19 -8.51
C PHE A 35 -9.97 -15.07 -9.55
N ALA A 36 -11.16 -14.60 -9.96
CA ALA A 36 -11.29 -13.44 -10.83
C ALA A 36 -10.75 -12.16 -10.16
N ALA A 37 -11.03 -11.94 -8.86
CA ALA A 37 -10.50 -10.82 -8.09
C ALA A 37 -8.96 -10.87 -7.99
N LYS A 38 -8.38 -12.04 -7.70
CA LYS A 38 -6.92 -12.25 -7.75
C LYS A 38 -6.32 -12.02 -9.14
N ALA A 39 -7.02 -12.44 -10.20
CA ALA A 39 -6.57 -12.25 -11.57
C ALA A 39 -6.61 -10.76 -11.99
N ILE A 40 -7.66 -10.03 -11.59
CA ILE A 40 -7.80 -8.58 -11.84
C ILE A 40 -6.77 -7.79 -11.04
N ASP A 41 -6.52 -8.18 -9.79
CA ASP A 41 -5.49 -7.57 -8.94
C ASP A 41 -4.07 -7.83 -9.49
N SER A 42 -3.82 -9.04 -10.03
CA SER A 42 -2.55 -9.38 -10.69
C SER A 42 -2.22 -8.46 -11.88
N TRP A 43 -3.24 -7.94 -12.57
CA TRP A 43 -3.05 -6.97 -13.65
C TRP A 43 -2.64 -5.56 -13.16
N ARG A 44 -2.63 -5.32 -11.85
CA ARG A 44 -2.37 -3.99 -11.25
C ARG A 44 -3.29 -2.92 -11.83
N ILE A 45 -4.57 -3.24 -12.06
CA ILE A 45 -5.55 -2.31 -12.62
C ILE A 45 -5.80 -1.14 -11.65
N PHE A 46 -5.95 -1.46 -10.36
CA PHE A 46 -6.22 -0.51 -9.29
C PHE A 46 -5.17 0.61 -9.21
N PRO A 47 -3.86 0.29 -9.14
CA PRO A 47 -2.87 1.35 -9.06
C PRO A 47 -2.69 2.12 -10.37
N ARG A 48 -2.92 1.51 -11.55
CA ARG A 48 -2.84 2.25 -12.82
C ARG A 48 -3.93 3.30 -12.94
N ILE A 49 -5.17 2.94 -12.61
CA ILE A 49 -6.30 3.87 -12.62
C ILE A 49 -6.06 4.99 -11.61
N PHE A 50 -5.58 4.64 -10.41
CA PHE A 50 -5.29 5.62 -9.37
C PHE A 50 -4.24 6.66 -9.80
N ILE A 51 -3.15 6.21 -10.46
CA ILE A 51 -2.13 7.11 -11.00
C ILE A 51 -2.70 7.99 -12.11
N SER A 52 -3.47 7.42 -13.04
CA SER A 52 -4.08 8.20 -14.13
C SER A 52 -5.00 9.30 -13.61
N VAL A 53 -5.85 8.98 -12.63
CA VAL A 53 -6.73 9.95 -11.98
C VAL A 53 -5.92 11.01 -11.22
N TYR A 54 -4.87 10.61 -10.52
CA TYR A 54 -3.99 11.55 -9.81
C TYR A 54 -3.31 12.56 -10.73
N ILE A 55 -2.81 12.12 -11.89
CA ILE A 55 -2.20 13.02 -12.88
C ILE A 55 -3.22 14.06 -13.37
N LEU A 56 -4.47 13.64 -13.61
CA LEU A 56 -5.54 14.55 -14.00
C LEU A 56 -5.89 15.57 -12.90
N LEU A 57 -6.02 15.11 -11.64
CA LEU A 57 -6.30 16.01 -10.51
C LEU A 57 -5.15 17.00 -10.28
N LEU A 58 -3.90 16.56 -10.39
CA LEU A 58 -2.75 17.47 -10.31
C LEU A 58 -2.75 18.46 -11.46
N TYR A 59 -3.05 18.00 -12.68
CA TYR A 59 -3.11 18.87 -13.84
C TYR A 59 -4.15 19.97 -13.64
N GLU A 60 -5.38 19.65 -13.22
CA GLU A 60 -6.40 20.65 -12.94
C GLU A 60 -5.99 21.61 -11.80
N THR A 61 -5.42 21.09 -10.72
CA THR A 61 -4.99 21.90 -9.56
C THR A 61 -3.87 22.88 -9.94
N VAL A 62 -2.90 22.43 -10.74
CA VAL A 62 -1.76 23.27 -11.19
C VAL A 62 -2.22 24.28 -12.24
N MET A 63 -3.05 23.85 -13.19
CA MET A 63 -3.61 24.75 -14.21
C MET A 63 -4.51 25.82 -13.60
N TRP A 64 -5.31 25.46 -12.59
CA TRP A 64 -6.08 26.40 -11.80
C TRP A 64 -5.15 27.41 -11.11
N PHE A 65 -4.11 26.95 -10.40
CA PHE A 65 -3.15 27.82 -9.70
C PHE A 65 -2.43 28.80 -10.64
N MET A 66 -2.02 28.33 -11.82
CA MET A 66 -1.37 29.17 -12.84
C MET A 66 -2.32 30.16 -13.53
N GLY A 67 -3.63 29.92 -13.47
CA GLY A 67 -4.66 30.79 -14.05
C GLY A 67 -5.08 31.96 -13.16
N LEU A 68 -4.62 32.03 -11.91
CA LEU A 68 -4.93 33.15 -11.02
C LEU A 68 -4.06 34.37 -11.32
N GLU A 69 -4.70 35.52 -11.50
CA GLU A 69 -4.04 36.80 -11.79
C GLU A 69 -3.22 37.34 -10.59
N ASN A 70 -3.56 36.91 -9.37
CA ASN A 70 -2.82 37.19 -8.14
C ASN A 70 -2.67 35.90 -7.30
N PRO A 71 -1.55 35.16 -7.42
CA PRO A 71 -1.34 33.95 -6.63
C PRO A 71 -1.10 34.31 -5.16
N THR A 72 -1.91 33.76 -4.24
CA THR A 72 -1.75 33.96 -2.80
C THR A 72 -0.95 32.83 -2.15
N THR A 73 -0.28 33.13 -1.04
CA THR A 73 0.53 32.16 -0.28
C THR A 73 -0.31 30.98 0.24
N GLU A 74 -1.59 31.22 0.58
CA GLU A 74 -2.51 30.19 1.06
C GLU A 74 -2.87 29.19 -0.05
N GLN A 75 -3.08 29.67 -1.28
CA GLN A 75 -3.37 28.82 -2.43
C GLN A 75 -2.17 27.96 -2.83
N ALA A 76 -0.97 28.53 -2.77
CA ALA A 76 0.27 27.78 -2.95
C ALA A 76 0.46 26.69 -1.87
N GLY A 77 0.03 27.00 -0.64
CA GLY A 77 -0.01 26.02 0.46
C GLY A 77 -0.93 24.83 0.17
N LEU A 78 -2.11 25.07 -0.42
CA LEU A 78 -3.05 24.03 -0.81
C LEU A 78 -2.44 23.09 -1.86
N VAL A 79 -1.80 23.63 -2.91
CA VAL A 79 -1.12 22.83 -3.95
C VAL A 79 0.03 22.00 -3.37
N SER A 80 0.77 22.56 -2.39
CA SER A 80 1.86 21.87 -1.69
C SER A 80 1.37 20.66 -0.89
N VAL A 81 0.26 20.80 -0.17
CA VAL A 81 -0.34 19.68 0.59
C VAL A 81 -0.80 18.56 -0.36
N VAL A 82 -1.47 18.90 -1.45
CA VAL A 82 -1.94 17.93 -2.45
C VAL A 82 -0.76 17.15 -3.05
N THR A 83 0.32 17.84 -3.40
CA THR A 83 1.54 17.22 -3.96
C THR A 83 2.31 16.39 -2.91
N GLY A 84 2.37 16.86 -1.66
CA GLY A 84 3.04 16.18 -0.55
C GLY A 84 2.38 14.86 -0.17
N ILE A 85 1.04 14.83 -0.11
CA ILE A 85 0.28 13.59 0.10
C ILE A 85 0.53 12.61 -1.06
N GLY A 86 0.63 13.14 -2.29
CA GLY A 86 1.08 12.47 -3.50
C GLY A 86 2.28 11.55 -3.32
N LEU A 87 3.34 12.11 -2.75
CA LEU A 87 4.61 11.41 -2.53
C LEU A 87 4.48 10.26 -1.52
N GLY A 88 3.65 10.43 -0.49
CA GLY A 88 3.48 9.42 0.56
C GLY A 88 2.88 8.12 0.03
N TRP A 89 1.76 8.20 -0.69
CA TRP A 89 1.13 7.00 -1.25
C TRP A 89 1.89 6.45 -2.45
N PHE A 90 2.52 7.29 -3.28
CA PHE A 90 3.33 6.81 -4.41
C PHE A 90 4.55 6.03 -3.92
N SER A 91 5.15 6.46 -2.81
CA SER A 91 6.24 5.73 -2.14
C SER A 91 5.78 4.35 -1.65
N ALA A 92 4.58 4.25 -1.08
CA ALA A 92 4.00 2.97 -0.68
C ALA A 92 3.69 2.09 -1.91
N TYR A 93 3.17 2.68 -2.99
CA TYR A 93 2.87 1.97 -4.24
C TYR A 93 4.13 1.38 -4.89
N VAL A 94 5.22 2.15 -4.99
CA VAL A 94 6.49 1.68 -5.55
C VAL A 94 7.15 0.61 -4.67
N LYS A 95 6.99 0.70 -3.34
CA LYS A 95 7.55 -0.27 -2.39
C LYS A 95 6.79 -1.58 -2.33
N SER A 96 5.47 -1.59 -2.59
CA SER A 96 4.61 -2.77 -2.51
C SER A 96 5.07 -3.96 -3.37
N GLY A 97 5.84 -3.70 -4.44
CA GLY A 97 6.34 -4.75 -5.34
C GLY A 97 7.69 -5.37 -4.97
N ARG A 98 8.42 -4.87 -3.96
CA ARG A 98 9.74 -5.42 -3.59
C ARG A 98 9.56 -6.41 -2.44
N LYS A 99 9.68 -7.72 -2.73
CA LYS A 99 9.94 -8.73 -1.70
C LYS A 99 11.17 -8.29 -0.91
N LYS A 100 11.00 -8.09 0.40
CA LYS A 100 12.11 -7.89 1.33
C LYS A 100 13.01 -9.12 1.20
N LYS A 101 14.21 -8.95 0.65
CA LYS A 101 15.27 -9.95 0.82
C LYS A 101 15.77 -9.74 2.23
N ASP A 102 15.28 -10.54 3.16
CA ASP A 102 15.91 -10.68 4.46
C ASP A 102 17.26 -11.34 4.18
N ASN A 103 18.33 -10.53 4.23
CA ASN A 103 19.67 -11.08 4.35
C ASN A 103 19.80 -11.51 5.81
N GLU A 104 19.81 -12.81 6.04
CA GLU A 104 20.35 -13.41 7.26
C GLU A 104 21.85 -13.11 7.32
N GLU A 105 22.27 -12.41 8.38
CA GLU A 105 23.60 -12.51 8.98
C GLU A 105 23.46 -13.26 10.31
#